data_AF-A0A660TFJ2-F1
#
_entry.id   AF-A0A660TFJ2-F1
#
_cell.length_a   1.000
_cell.length_b   1.000
_cell.length_c   1.000
_cell.angle_alpha   90.00
_cell.angle_beta   90.00
_cell.angle_gamma   90.00
#
_symmetry.space_group_name_H-M   'P 1'
#
loop_
_entity.id
_entity.type
_entity.pdbx_description
1 polymer ?
#
loop_
_entity_poly.entity_id
_entity_poly.type
_entity_poly.pdbx_seq_one_letter_code
_entity_poly.pdbx_strand_id
1 'polypeptide(L)'
;MGGMGYKDVADLAKKSRASLVDFAKTVNYRFPQFYKFKEWNGTGSEPDAAGGYALYMIRLAGLYKEKQERNLCIEEAMNSVHSFSGYGFNFSYETHMTAAAALAAAYLAEYTGNNKWFDYAYGPIANLVRLSWLYEADYGKAKAAMTFFGLSPTQRAAAITPKEQYEAWIYISEFLKIAHGKVDLTVEKLAVEFCYYTLLTLKDSLPPFLPAGIITEYPSAYETVKRNRLDIYIPIEDMHNGWDVWGAIGQEVYGAGMAPTFTALAYNDVFPGVTVYSSYPVVAYILKK
;
A
#
# COMPACT_ATOMS: atom_id res chain seq x y z
N MET A 1 12.44 -16.52 -9.73
CA MET A 1 11.94 -15.92 -10.99
C MET A 1 12.71 -14.64 -11.37
N GLY A 2 14.05 -14.65 -11.32
CA GLY A 2 14.88 -13.43 -11.49
C GLY A 2 15.64 -13.35 -12.82
N GLY A 3 15.02 -13.73 -13.94
CA GLY A 3 15.72 -13.86 -15.22
C GLY A 3 14.99 -13.34 -16.46
N MET A 4 13.83 -12.70 -16.32
CA MET A 4 13.14 -12.08 -17.46
C MET A 4 13.61 -10.65 -17.65
N GLY A 5 13.95 -10.27 -18.89
CA GLY A 5 14.22 -8.88 -19.22
C GLY A 5 12.95 -8.02 -19.17
N TYR A 6 13.11 -6.70 -19.04
CA TYR A 6 11.98 -5.75 -18.94
C TYR A 6 10.93 -5.93 -20.06
N LYS A 7 11.39 -6.21 -21.28
CA LYS A 7 10.50 -6.42 -22.43
C LYS A 7 9.64 -7.68 -22.27
N ASP A 8 10.23 -8.79 -21.82
CA ASP A 8 9.51 -10.05 -21.65
C ASP A 8 8.44 -9.95 -20.55
N VAL A 9 8.74 -9.22 -19.47
CA VAL A 9 7.78 -8.94 -18.40
C VAL A 9 6.64 -8.04 -18.90
N ALA A 10 6.96 -6.99 -19.66
CA ALA A 10 5.95 -6.10 -20.24
C ALA A 10 5.03 -6.84 -21.22
N ASP A 11 5.58 -7.74 -22.05
CA ASP A 11 4.80 -8.55 -22.97
C ASP A 11 3.94 -9.59 -22.23
N LEU A 12 4.43 -10.16 -21.13
CA LEU A 12 3.64 -11.05 -20.28
C LEU A 12 2.45 -10.30 -19.64
N ALA A 13 2.67 -9.09 -19.13
CA ALA A 13 1.60 -8.26 -18.57
C ALA A 13 0.52 -7.97 -19.62
N LYS A 14 0.91 -7.56 -20.84
CA LYS A 14 -0.03 -7.35 -21.95
C LYS A 14 -0.83 -8.60 -22.31
N LYS A 15 -0.18 -9.77 -22.33
CA LYS A 15 -0.85 -11.05 -22.61
C LYS A 15 -1.86 -11.43 -21.53
N SER A 16 -1.62 -11.05 -20.28
CA SER A 16 -2.53 -11.36 -19.16
C SER A 16 -3.81 -10.53 -19.13
N ARG A 17 -3.84 -9.38 -19.85
CA ARG A 17 -4.97 -8.44 -19.82
C ARG A 17 -6.32 -9.10 -20.09
N ALA A 18 -6.41 -9.94 -21.13
CA ALA A 18 -7.68 -10.52 -21.55
C ALA A 18 -8.32 -11.36 -20.43
N SER A 19 -7.53 -12.17 -19.72
CA SER A 19 -8.01 -12.98 -18.59
C SER A 19 -8.41 -12.13 -17.38
N LEU A 20 -7.67 -11.05 -17.11
CA LEU A 20 -8.00 -10.13 -16.02
C LEU A 20 -9.30 -9.35 -16.29
N VAL A 21 -9.50 -8.88 -17.52
CA VAL A 21 -10.73 -8.21 -17.95
C VAL A 21 -11.92 -9.17 -17.91
N ASP A 22 -11.74 -10.40 -18.38
CA ASP A 22 -12.76 -11.46 -18.31
C ASP A 22 -13.19 -11.75 -16.87
N PHE A 23 -12.21 -11.89 -15.96
CA PHE A 23 -12.48 -12.06 -14.54
C PHE A 23 -13.25 -10.87 -13.95
N ALA A 24 -12.73 -9.65 -14.13
CA ALA A 24 -13.33 -8.43 -13.58
C ALA A 24 -14.78 -8.24 -14.05
N LYS A 25 -15.07 -8.49 -15.34
CA LYS A 25 -16.43 -8.41 -15.88
C LYS A 25 -17.34 -9.50 -15.35
N THR A 26 -16.83 -10.73 -15.19
CA THR A 26 -17.61 -11.85 -14.66
C THR A 26 -18.05 -11.60 -13.21
N VAL A 27 -17.20 -11.00 -12.39
CA VAL A 27 -17.52 -10.62 -11.00
C VAL A 27 -18.11 -9.21 -10.88
N ASN A 28 -18.41 -8.55 -12.01
CA ASN A 28 -18.94 -7.18 -12.05
C ASN A 28 -18.13 -6.19 -11.19
N TYR A 29 -16.80 -6.30 -11.26
CA TYR A 29 -15.82 -5.50 -10.49
C TYR A 29 -16.00 -5.57 -8.96
N ARG A 30 -16.70 -6.59 -8.46
CA ARG A 30 -16.85 -6.91 -7.04
C ARG A 30 -16.12 -8.21 -6.75
N PHE A 31 -14.84 -8.07 -6.43
CA PHE A 31 -13.93 -9.20 -6.34
C PHE A 31 -14.20 -10.07 -5.10
N PRO A 32 -14.27 -11.40 -5.26
CA PRO A 32 -14.29 -12.33 -4.13
C PRO A 32 -12.89 -12.48 -3.54
N GLN A 33 -12.85 -12.78 -2.24
CA GLN A 33 -11.61 -13.09 -1.51
C GLN A 33 -11.00 -14.41 -1.98
N PHE A 34 -11.85 -15.41 -2.22
CA PHE A 34 -11.43 -16.74 -2.67
C PHE A 34 -12.15 -17.09 -3.95
N TYR A 35 -11.43 -17.57 -4.95
CA TYR A 35 -12.04 -17.98 -6.22
C TYR A 35 -11.26 -19.11 -6.89
N LYS A 36 -11.93 -19.81 -7.79
CA LYS A 36 -11.30 -20.79 -8.68
C LYS A 36 -10.86 -20.13 -9.98
N PHE A 37 -9.56 -20.16 -10.25
CA PHE A 37 -8.99 -19.62 -11.48
C PHE A 37 -9.64 -20.28 -12.71
N LYS A 38 -9.98 -19.48 -13.73
CA LYS A 38 -10.76 -19.83 -14.95
C LYS A 38 -12.27 -20.05 -14.76
N GLU A 39 -12.73 -20.41 -13.57
CA GLU A 39 -14.17 -20.52 -13.29
C GLU A 39 -14.76 -19.19 -12.83
N TRP A 40 -13.93 -18.32 -12.23
CA TRP A 40 -14.29 -17.01 -11.68
C TRP A 40 -15.42 -17.02 -10.65
N ASN A 41 -15.83 -18.20 -10.21
CA ASN A 41 -16.73 -18.42 -9.09
C ASN A 41 -15.93 -18.35 -7.79
N GLY A 42 -16.44 -17.58 -6.83
CA GLY A 42 -15.75 -17.31 -5.60
C GLY A 42 -16.67 -17.01 -4.42
N THR A 43 -16.07 -16.93 -3.24
CA THR A 43 -16.71 -16.64 -1.96
C THR A 43 -15.96 -15.52 -1.23
N GLY A 44 -16.62 -14.92 -0.25
CA GLY A 44 -16.11 -13.75 0.45
C GLY A 44 -16.21 -12.48 -0.40
N SER A 45 -15.67 -11.39 0.11
CA SER A 45 -15.67 -10.08 -0.55
C SER A 45 -14.36 -9.37 -0.23
N GLU A 46 -13.71 -8.87 -1.27
CA GLU A 46 -12.47 -8.11 -1.19
C GLU A 46 -12.63 -6.82 -2.01
N PRO A 47 -13.28 -5.79 -1.46
CA PRO A 47 -13.66 -4.60 -2.23
C PRO A 47 -12.45 -3.81 -2.75
N ASP A 48 -11.38 -3.74 -1.98
CA ASP A 48 -10.15 -3.04 -2.32
C ASP A 48 -9.29 -3.74 -3.38
N ALA A 49 -9.53 -5.03 -3.69
CA ALA A 49 -8.99 -5.66 -4.90
C ALA A 49 -9.46 -4.96 -6.19
N ALA A 50 -10.63 -4.30 -6.17
CA ALA A 50 -11.04 -3.43 -7.28
C ALA A 50 -10.11 -2.22 -7.45
N GLY A 51 -9.51 -1.73 -6.36
CA GLY A 51 -8.48 -0.70 -6.39
C GLY A 51 -7.16 -1.19 -6.98
N GLY A 52 -6.71 -2.37 -6.56
CA GLY A 52 -5.55 -3.04 -7.14
C GLY A 52 -5.71 -3.27 -8.65
N TYR A 53 -6.87 -3.79 -9.07
CA TYR A 53 -7.20 -3.99 -10.49
C TYR A 53 -7.20 -2.66 -11.27
N ALA A 54 -7.83 -1.61 -10.73
CA ALA A 54 -7.88 -0.30 -11.38
C ALA A 54 -6.47 0.27 -11.58
N LEU A 55 -5.65 0.26 -10.53
CA LEU A 55 -4.27 0.74 -10.60
C LEU A 55 -3.46 -0.08 -11.60
N TYR A 56 -3.59 -1.41 -11.58
CA TYR A 56 -2.95 -2.30 -12.54
C TYR A 56 -3.32 -1.93 -13.98
N MET A 57 -4.61 -1.72 -14.29
CA MET A 57 -5.05 -1.37 -15.63
C MET A 57 -4.50 -0.01 -16.08
N ILE A 58 -4.42 0.98 -15.18
CA ILE A 58 -3.78 2.27 -15.48
C ILE A 58 -2.29 2.10 -15.81
N ARG A 59 -1.55 1.31 -15.01
CA ARG A 59 -0.12 1.04 -15.28
C ARG A 59 0.08 0.25 -16.57
N LEU A 60 -0.80 -0.71 -16.84
CA LEU A 60 -0.79 -1.49 -18.07
C LEU A 60 -1.03 -0.62 -19.31
N ALA A 61 -1.90 0.40 -19.22
CA ALA A 61 -2.08 1.39 -20.28
C ALA A 61 -0.76 2.08 -20.65
N GLY A 62 0.11 2.36 -19.66
CA GLY A 62 1.44 2.93 -19.88
C GLY A 62 2.38 2.07 -20.73
N LEU A 63 2.08 0.77 -20.89
CA LEU A 63 2.88 -0.14 -21.72
C LEU A 63 2.45 -0.14 -23.21
N TYR A 64 1.30 0.44 -23.56
CA TYR A 64 0.76 0.46 -24.92
C TYR A 64 1.08 1.75 -25.67
N LYS A 65 1.50 1.62 -26.93
CA LYS A 65 1.73 2.76 -27.83
C LYS A 65 0.44 3.16 -28.55
N GLU A 66 -0.44 2.21 -28.78
CA GLU A 66 -1.71 2.33 -29.45
C GLU A 66 -2.73 3.02 -28.55
N LYS A 67 -3.28 4.16 -29.00
CA LYS A 67 -4.26 4.93 -28.22
C LYS A 67 -5.51 4.12 -27.86
N GLN A 68 -5.95 3.26 -28.77
CA GLN A 68 -7.11 2.40 -28.55
C GLN A 68 -6.88 1.43 -27.39
N GLU A 69 -5.73 0.77 -27.34
CA GLU A 69 -5.40 -0.19 -26.28
C GLU A 69 -5.27 0.50 -24.91
N ARG A 70 -4.68 1.71 -24.89
CA ARG A 70 -4.65 2.53 -23.67
C ARG A 70 -6.04 2.87 -23.17
N ASN A 71 -6.91 3.33 -24.06
CA ASN A 71 -8.27 3.72 -23.70
C ASN A 71 -9.08 2.55 -23.15
N LEU A 72 -8.93 1.34 -23.71
CA LEU A 72 -9.55 0.13 -23.18
C LEU A 72 -9.11 -0.14 -21.74
N CYS A 73 -7.81 -0.06 -21.45
CA CYS A 73 -7.32 -0.22 -20.08
C CYS A 73 -7.88 0.83 -19.12
N ILE A 74 -7.97 2.09 -19.55
CA ILE A 74 -8.53 3.15 -18.71
C ILE A 74 -10.03 2.98 -18.47
N GLU A 75 -10.78 2.53 -19.47
CA GLU A 75 -12.22 2.21 -19.31
C GLU A 75 -12.43 1.12 -18.26
N GLU A 76 -11.63 0.06 -18.28
CA GLU A 76 -11.64 -0.99 -17.25
C GLU A 76 -11.32 -0.45 -15.86
N ALA A 77 -10.35 0.46 -15.74
CA ALA A 77 -10.01 1.11 -14.47
C ALA A 77 -11.16 2.00 -13.97
N MET A 78 -11.80 2.78 -14.84
CA MET A 78 -12.95 3.62 -14.50
C MET A 78 -14.12 2.78 -13.98
N ASN A 79 -14.45 1.68 -14.66
CA ASN A 79 -15.51 0.75 -14.24
C ASN A 79 -15.23 0.16 -12.85
N SER A 80 -13.97 -0.19 -12.60
CA SER A 80 -13.56 -0.72 -11.29
C SER A 80 -13.64 0.33 -10.18
N VAL A 81 -13.18 1.57 -10.42
CA VAL A 81 -13.28 2.65 -9.42
C VAL A 81 -14.73 2.99 -9.08
N HIS A 82 -15.64 2.94 -10.07
CA HIS A 82 -17.07 3.11 -9.81
C HIS A 82 -17.65 2.05 -8.86
N SER A 83 -17.05 0.85 -8.76
CA SER A 83 -17.53 -0.21 -7.88
C SER A 83 -17.23 0.05 -6.38
N PHE A 84 -16.37 1.02 -6.05
CA PHE A 84 -15.99 1.33 -4.66
C PHE A 84 -17.18 1.77 -3.78
N SER A 85 -18.22 2.32 -4.40
CA SER A 85 -19.37 2.87 -3.69
C SER A 85 -20.20 1.78 -3.01
N GLY A 86 -20.69 2.08 -1.80
CA GLY A 86 -21.60 1.22 -1.04
C GLY A 86 -20.94 0.34 0.03
N TYR A 87 -19.60 0.31 0.13
CA TYR A 87 -18.90 -0.49 1.14
C TYR A 87 -18.67 0.26 2.47
N GLY A 88 -18.57 1.59 2.46
CA GLY A 88 -18.31 2.38 3.67
C GLY A 88 -17.01 1.94 4.37
N PHE A 89 -17.08 1.68 5.68
CA PHE A 89 -15.95 1.15 6.47
C PHE A 89 -15.72 -0.37 6.33
N ASN A 90 -16.45 -1.03 5.42
CA ASN A 90 -16.20 -2.41 5.05
C ASN A 90 -15.36 -2.53 3.77
N PHE A 91 -14.79 -1.43 3.28
CA PHE A 91 -14.05 -1.41 2.01
C PHE A 91 -12.72 -2.16 2.10
N SER A 92 -11.98 -1.99 3.19
CA SER A 92 -10.66 -2.60 3.33
C SER A 92 -10.74 -4.08 3.66
N TYR A 93 -10.07 -4.90 2.88
CA TYR A 93 -9.69 -6.25 3.25
C TYR A 93 -8.19 -6.31 3.52
N GLU A 94 -7.36 -5.76 2.62
CA GLU A 94 -5.92 -5.61 2.77
C GLU A 94 -5.49 -4.15 2.56
N THR A 95 -4.96 -3.51 3.60
CA THR A 95 -4.84 -2.03 3.62
C THR A 95 -3.88 -1.44 2.59
N HIS A 96 -2.89 -2.18 2.11
CA HIS A 96 -2.07 -1.75 0.98
C HIS A 96 -2.87 -1.66 -0.33
N MET A 97 -3.82 -2.56 -0.59
CA MET A 97 -4.75 -2.48 -1.72
C MET A 97 -5.74 -1.34 -1.55
N THR A 98 -6.14 -1.05 -0.30
CA THR A 98 -6.93 0.14 0.01
C THR A 98 -6.18 1.43 -0.38
N ALA A 99 -4.89 1.53 -0.07
CA ALA A 99 -4.08 2.68 -0.50
C ALA A 99 -3.93 2.74 -2.04
N ALA A 100 -3.76 1.59 -2.70
CA ALA A 100 -3.75 1.51 -4.17
C ALA A 100 -5.07 2.02 -4.79
N ALA A 101 -6.21 1.79 -4.14
CA ALA A 101 -7.51 2.30 -4.57
C ALA A 101 -7.56 3.84 -4.58
N ALA A 102 -7.02 4.49 -3.54
CA ALA A 102 -6.93 5.96 -3.48
C ALA A 102 -6.03 6.50 -4.61
N LEU A 103 -4.90 5.85 -4.87
CA LEU A 103 -3.99 6.22 -5.94
C LEU A 103 -4.63 6.04 -7.34
N ALA A 104 -5.37 4.95 -7.56
CA ALA A 104 -6.08 4.72 -8.83
C ALA A 104 -7.07 5.86 -9.12
N ALA A 105 -7.82 6.31 -8.12
CA ALA A 105 -8.72 7.45 -8.24
C ALA A 105 -7.98 8.76 -8.62
N ALA A 106 -6.83 9.02 -8.02
CA ALA A 106 -6.00 10.18 -8.38
C ALA A 106 -5.49 10.11 -9.82
N TYR A 107 -5.06 8.94 -10.28
CA TYR A 107 -4.64 8.76 -11.67
C TYR A 107 -5.77 8.95 -12.67
N LEU A 108 -6.99 8.50 -12.35
CA LEU A 108 -8.14 8.78 -13.21
C LEU A 108 -8.46 10.27 -13.28
N ALA A 109 -8.31 11.02 -12.18
CA ALA A 109 -8.42 12.48 -12.21
C ALA A 109 -7.41 13.10 -13.19
N GLU A 110 -6.14 12.68 -13.13
CA GLU A 110 -5.10 13.17 -14.04
C GLU A 110 -5.38 12.78 -15.50
N TYR A 111 -5.69 11.50 -15.77
CA TYR A 111 -5.89 11.01 -17.14
C TYR A 111 -7.11 11.63 -17.81
N THR A 112 -8.20 11.83 -17.07
CA THR A 112 -9.46 12.37 -17.62
C THR A 112 -9.56 13.89 -17.53
N GLY A 113 -8.68 14.54 -16.75
CA GLY A 113 -8.79 15.97 -16.42
C GLY A 113 -10.01 16.31 -15.54
N ASN A 114 -10.65 15.31 -14.92
CA ASN A 114 -11.85 15.49 -14.10
C ASN A 114 -11.55 15.25 -12.62
N ASN A 115 -11.48 16.32 -11.83
CA ASN A 115 -11.18 16.22 -10.40
C ASN A 115 -12.25 15.47 -9.58
N LYS A 116 -13.45 15.22 -10.10
CA LYS A 116 -14.46 14.40 -9.41
C LYS A 116 -13.99 12.98 -9.10
N TRP A 117 -12.98 12.48 -9.83
CA TRP A 117 -12.41 11.18 -9.49
C TRP A 117 -11.78 11.15 -8.10
N PHE A 118 -11.31 12.29 -7.57
CA PHE A 118 -10.79 12.34 -6.20
C PHE A 118 -11.84 12.00 -5.13
N ASP A 119 -13.14 12.16 -5.40
CA ASP A 119 -14.20 11.79 -4.46
C ASP A 119 -14.17 10.28 -4.15
N TYR A 120 -13.69 9.45 -5.09
CA TYR A 120 -13.49 8.01 -4.88
C TYR A 120 -12.29 7.67 -3.98
N ALA A 121 -11.37 8.61 -3.74
CA ALA A 121 -10.23 8.39 -2.84
C ALA A 121 -10.61 8.52 -1.36
N TYR A 122 -11.69 9.23 -1.03
CA TYR A 122 -12.08 9.49 0.36
C TYR A 122 -12.51 8.21 1.11
N GLY A 123 -13.23 7.31 0.45
CA GLY A 123 -13.63 6.03 1.06
C GLY A 123 -12.40 5.19 1.49
N PRO A 124 -11.46 4.90 0.57
CA PRO A 124 -10.23 4.20 0.90
C PRO A 124 -9.40 4.89 1.98
N ILE A 125 -9.17 6.22 1.89
CA ILE A 125 -8.39 6.95 2.89
C ILE A 125 -9.07 6.89 4.27
N ALA A 126 -10.39 7.02 4.35
CA ALA A 126 -11.12 6.91 5.61
C ALA A 126 -10.96 5.52 6.26
N ASN A 127 -10.87 4.45 5.45
CA ASN A 127 -10.61 3.11 5.97
C ASN A 127 -9.16 2.97 6.48
N LEU A 128 -8.17 3.53 5.78
CA LEU A 128 -6.77 3.55 6.26
C LEU A 128 -6.66 4.24 7.63
N VAL A 129 -7.27 5.41 7.77
CA VAL A 129 -7.27 6.15 9.05
C VAL A 129 -7.98 5.36 10.14
N ARG A 130 -9.13 4.75 9.84
CA ARG A 130 -9.87 3.90 10.80
C ARG A 130 -9.04 2.70 11.28
N LEU A 131 -8.21 2.14 10.40
CA LEU A 131 -7.37 0.97 10.68
C LEU A 131 -5.97 1.36 11.19
N SER A 132 -5.70 2.65 11.37
CA SER A 132 -4.46 3.15 11.94
C SER A 132 -4.57 3.25 13.47
N TRP A 133 -3.48 2.93 14.14
CA TRP A 133 -3.32 3.09 15.58
C TRP A 133 -3.01 4.54 15.87
N LEU A 134 -4.03 5.34 16.19
CA LEU A 134 -3.86 6.76 16.55
C LEU A 134 -3.48 6.93 18.04
N TYR A 135 -2.65 6.02 18.55
CA TYR A 135 -2.16 6.00 19.93
C TYR A 135 -0.77 5.35 19.99
N GLU A 136 -0.02 5.69 21.04
CA GLU A 136 1.29 5.09 21.33
C GLU A 136 1.12 3.99 22.40
N ALA A 137 1.78 2.85 22.21
CA ALA A 137 1.77 1.74 23.16
C ALA A 137 2.94 1.90 24.15
N ASP A 138 2.91 2.98 24.94
CA ASP A 138 3.96 3.41 25.87
C ASP A 138 4.08 2.57 27.16
N TYR A 139 3.67 1.30 27.11
CA TYR A 139 3.62 0.37 28.24
C TYR A 139 4.24 -0.99 27.92
N GLY A 140 4.42 -1.80 28.97
CA GLY A 140 4.95 -3.16 28.84
C GLY A 140 6.36 -3.24 28.23
N LYS A 141 6.63 -4.29 27.45
CA LYS A 141 7.96 -4.57 26.88
C LYS A 141 8.28 -3.66 25.70
N ALA A 142 7.29 -3.28 24.91
CA ALA A 142 7.45 -2.49 23.70
C ALA A 142 7.38 -0.96 23.93
N LYS A 143 7.32 -0.49 25.18
CA LYS A 143 7.17 0.95 25.55
C LYS A 143 8.17 1.94 24.95
N ALA A 144 9.28 1.43 24.40
CA ALA A 144 10.34 2.24 23.80
C ALA A 144 10.28 2.24 22.26
N ALA A 145 9.40 1.43 21.66
CA ALA A 145 9.12 1.40 20.24
C ALA A 145 7.95 2.33 19.92
N MET A 146 7.91 2.87 18.71
CA MET A 146 6.79 3.66 18.20
C MET A 146 5.72 2.75 17.61
N THR A 147 4.48 2.96 18.03
CA THR A 147 3.29 2.35 17.42
C THR A 147 2.30 3.38 16.89
N PHE A 148 2.50 4.66 17.22
CA PHE A 148 1.63 5.72 16.71
C PHE A 148 1.59 5.73 15.19
N PHE A 149 0.39 5.89 14.64
CA PHE A 149 0.08 5.80 13.22
C PHE A 149 0.47 4.47 12.54
N GLY A 150 0.60 3.40 13.33
CA GLY A 150 0.79 2.06 12.78
C GLY A 150 -0.48 1.54 12.09
N LEU A 151 -0.34 0.85 10.96
CA LEU A 151 -1.47 0.42 10.15
C LEU A 151 -1.74 -1.08 10.34
N SER A 152 -2.98 -1.41 10.71
CA SER A 152 -3.43 -2.81 10.69
C SER A 152 -3.56 -3.32 9.25
N PRO A 153 -3.21 -4.59 8.97
CA PRO A 153 -3.28 -5.16 7.62
C PRO A 153 -4.72 -5.33 7.15
N THR A 154 -5.61 -5.69 8.07
CA THR A 154 -7.01 -6.04 7.81
C THR A 154 -7.89 -5.54 8.95
N GLN A 155 -9.21 -5.55 8.76
CA GLN A 155 -10.17 -5.04 9.75
C GLN A 155 -10.18 -5.75 11.10
N ARG A 156 -9.68 -6.99 11.16
CA ARG A 156 -9.71 -7.83 12.37
C ARG A 156 -8.33 -8.07 12.98
N ALA A 157 -7.29 -7.50 12.38
CA ALA A 157 -5.93 -7.65 12.86
C ALA A 157 -5.64 -6.63 13.96
N ALA A 158 -5.30 -7.13 15.15
CA ALA A 158 -4.81 -6.35 16.27
C ALA A 158 -3.27 -6.27 16.28
N ALA A 159 -2.69 -5.95 15.12
CA ALA A 159 -1.26 -5.81 14.89
C ALA A 159 -1.01 -4.78 13.81
N ILE A 160 0.14 -4.13 13.86
CA ILE A 160 0.70 -3.33 12.77
C ILE A 160 1.54 -4.27 11.91
N THR A 161 1.37 -4.23 10.59
CA THR A 161 2.17 -5.04 9.68
C THR A 161 3.01 -4.16 8.75
N PRO A 162 4.36 -4.33 8.77
CA PRO A 162 5.23 -3.46 8.01
C PRO A 162 4.99 -3.50 6.52
N LYS A 163 4.74 -4.65 5.88
CA LYS A 163 4.51 -4.68 4.43
C LYS A 163 3.27 -3.90 4.03
N GLU A 164 2.13 -4.10 4.71
CA GLU A 164 0.92 -3.35 4.35
C GLU A 164 1.13 -1.85 4.52
N GLN A 165 1.77 -1.44 5.62
CA GLN A 165 2.01 -0.03 5.89
C GLN A 165 3.04 0.59 4.94
N TYR A 166 4.12 -0.12 4.61
CA TYR A 166 5.15 0.32 3.69
C TYR A 166 4.62 0.46 2.26
N GLU A 167 3.85 -0.50 1.77
CA GLU A 167 3.24 -0.40 0.45
C GLU A 167 2.16 0.68 0.40
N ALA A 168 1.35 0.79 1.46
CA ALA A 168 0.42 1.91 1.61
C ALA A 168 1.15 3.26 1.58
N TRP A 169 2.32 3.36 2.21
CA TRP A 169 3.15 4.56 2.18
C TRP A 169 3.61 4.93 0.78
N ILE A 170 4.02 3.97 -0.04
CA ILE A 170 4.37 4.21 -1.45
C ILE A 170 3.18 4.80 -2.20
N TYR A 171 2.01 4.14 -2.09
CA TYR A 171 0.83 4.55 -2.83
C TYR A 171 0.27 5.90 -2.38
N ILE A 172 0.25 6.17 -1.07
CA ILE A 172 -0.20 7.46 -0.52
C ILE A 172 0.80 8.58 -0.85
N SER A 173 2.10 8.31 -0.82
CA SER A 173 3.11 9.30 -1.22
C SER A 173 2.96 9.70 -2.70
N GLU A 174 2.63 8.75 -3.57
CA GLU A 174 2.36 9.02 -4.98
C GLU A 174 1.01 9.72 -5.19
N PHE A 175 -0.02 9.32 -4.44
CA PHE A 175 -1.33 9.99 -4.42
C PHE A 175 -1.16 11.47 -4.10
N LEU A 176 -0.37 11.81 -3.06
CA LEU A 176 -0.13 13.19 -2.64
C LEU A 176 0.53 14.03 -3.72
N LYS A 177 1.43 13.46 -4.54
CA LYS A 177 2.05 14.15 -5.68
C LYS A 177 1.02 14.58 -6.73
N ILE A 178 -0.01 13.76 -6.95
CA ILE A 178 -1.06 14.00 -7.95
C ILE A 178 -2.16 14.91 -7.38
N ALA A 179 -2.53 14.66 -6.12
CA ALA A 179 -3.67 15.23 -5.42
C ALA A 179 -3.40 16.58 -4.75
N HIS A 180 -2.13 17.00 -4.61
CA HIS A 180 -1.75 18.23 -3.92
C HIS A 180 -2.60 19.44 -4.36
N GLY A 181 -3.30 20.05 -3.40
CA GLY A 181 -4.16 21.22 -3.63
C GLY A 181 -5.43 20.96 -4.45
N LYS A 182 -5.76 19.69 -4.73
CA LYS A 182 -6.97 19.28 -5.49
C LYS A 182 -7.97 18.48 -4.66
N VAL A 183 -7.60 18.10 -3.43
CA VAL A 183 -8.45 17.38 -2.46
C VAL A 183 -8.73 18.23 -1.24
N ASP A 184 -9.64 17.78 -0.37
CA ASP A 184 -9.86 18.44 0.92
C ASP A 184 -8.56 18.53 1.74
N LEU A 185 -8.28 19.74 2.27
CA LEU A 185 -7.04 20.03 2.98
C LEU A 185 -6.84 19.15 4.23
N THR A 186 -7.92 18.76 4.90
CA THR A 186 -7.85 17.90 6.09
C THR A 186 -7.45 16.49 5.70
N VAL A 187 -8.03 15.97 4.61
CA VAL A 187 -7.68 14.67 4.04
C VAL A 187 -6.21 14.66 3.59
N GLU A 188 -5.78 15.71 2.90
CA GLU A 188 -4.39 15.85 2.47
C GLU A 188 -3.43 15.84 3.66
N LYS A 189 -3.71 16.62 4.71
CA LYS A 189 -2.90 16.65 5.93
C LYS A 189 -2.83 15.29 6.61
N LEU A 190 -3.94 14.57 6.76
CA LEU A 190 -3.93 13.23 7.37
C LEU A 190 -3.08 12.24 6.56
N ALA A 191 -3.17 12.28 5.23
CA ALA A 191 -2.35 11.45 4.36
C ALA A 191 -0.86 11.82 4.44
N VAL A 192 -0.54 13.11 4.57
CA VAL A 192 0.84 13.60 4.77
C VAL A 192 1.40 13.11 6.12
N GLU A 193 0.62 13.19 7.19
CA GLU A 193 1.01 12.67 8.51
C GLU A 193 1.17 11.15 8.50
N PHE A 194 0.31 10.41 7.80
CA PHE A 194 0.51 8.96 7.57
C PHE A 194 1.88 8.67 6.97
N CYS A 195 2.26 9.44 5.93
CA CYS A 195 3.54 9.28 5.28
C CYS A 195 4.71 9.58 6.22
N TYR A 196 4.61 10.65 7.00
CA TYR A 196 5.63 11.03 7.97
C TYR A 196 5.84 9.96 9.05
N TYR A 197 4.75 9.56 9.72
CA TYR A 197 4.84 8.61 10.83
C TYR A 197 5.23 7.21 10.40
N THR A 198 4.85 6.77 9.20
CA THR A 198 5.26 5.44 8.70
C THR A 198 6.79 5.26 8.70
N LEU A 199 7.55 6.31 8.35
CA LEU A 199 9.02 6.26 8.37
C LEU A 199 9.59 6.13 9.80
N LEU A 200 8.86 6.62 10.80
CA LEU A 200 9.24 6.53 12.20
C LEU A 200 8.82 5.18 12.80
N THR A 201 7.55 4.81 12.62
CA THR A 201 6.94 3.60 13.18
C THR A 201 7.58 2.33 12.63
N LEU A 202 7.76 2.23 11.32
CA LEU A 202 8.27 0.99 10.73
C LEU A 202 9.77 0.77 10.92
N LYS A 203 10.52 1.78 11.38
CA LYS A 203 11.90 1.55 11.82
C LYS A 203 11.94 0.47 12.90
N ASP A 204 10.97 0.50 13.83
CA ASP A 204 10.92 -0.40 14.97
C ASP A 204 10.41 -1.80 14.61
N SER A 205 10.04 -2.04 13.34
CA SER A 205 9.85 -3.41 12.85
C SER A 205 11.16 -4.15 12.59
N LEU A 206 12.29 -3.45 12.50
CA LEU A 206 13.60 -4.03 12.19
C LEU A 206 14.26 -4.53 13.48
N PRO A 207 14.48 -5.85 13.64
CA PRO A 207 14.94 -6.41 14.90
C PRO A 207 16.22 -5.78 15.50
N PRO A 208 17.26 -5.43 14.70
CA PRO A 208 18.48 -4.86 15.25
C PRO A 208 18.30 -3.48 15.92
N PHE A 209 17.17 -2.79 15.68
CA PHE A 209 16.89 -1.50 16.30
C PHE A 209 16.10 -1.61 17.61
N LEU A 210 15.58 -2.79 17.94
CA LEU A 210 14.78 -3.00 19.13
C LEU A 210 15.60 -3.54 20.31
N PRO A 211 15.26 -3.14 21.55
CA PRO A 211 15.73 -3.82 22.74
C PRO A 211 15.44 -5.32 22.73
N ALA A 212 16.35 -6.09 23.33
CA ALA A 212 16.17 -7.53 23.51
C ALA A 212 14.89 -7.84 24.31
N GLY A 213 14.15 -8.87 23.88
CA GLY A 213 12.97 -9.38 24.59
C GLY A 213 11.62 -8.80 24.14
N ILE A 214 11.60 -7.87 23.18
CA ILE A 214 10.36 -7.40 22.51
C ILE A 214 9.90 -8.43 21.49
N ILE A 215 10.81 -8.87 20.62
CA ILE A 215 10.53 -9.83 19.54
C ILE A 215 10.81 -11.25 20.02
N THR A 216 9.92 -12.19 19.69
CA THR A 216 10.21 -13.62 19.89
C THR A 216 11.26 -14.12 18.92
N GLU A 217 12.18 -14.94 19.41
CA GLU A 217 13.09 -15.69 18.55
C GLU A 217 12.37 -16.86 17.86
N TYR A 218 11.31 -17.40 18.46
CA TYR A 218 10.59 -18.59 17.99
C TYR A 218 9.12 -18.21 17.72
N PRO A 219 8.79 -17.79 16.48
CA PRO A 219 7.41 -17.51 16.09
C PRO A 219 6.55 -18.78 16.14
N SER A 220 5.24 -18.60 16.26
CA SER A 220 4.29 -19.69 16.48
C SER A 220 3.07 -19.66 15.55
N ALA A 221 2.90 -18.65 14.71
CA ALA A 221 1.74 -18.58 13.81
C ALA A 221 1.75 -19.68 12.73
N TYR A 222 2.94 -20.08 12.27
CA TYR A 222 3.10 -21.07 11.21
C TYR A 222 4.14 -22.13 11.58
N GLU A 223 3.83 -23.40 11.33
CA GLU A 223 4.74 -24.51 11.59
C GLU A 223 6.02 -24.44 10.75
N THR A 224 5.99 -23.79 9.58
CA THR A 224 7.11 -23.67 8.65
C THR A 224 8.12 -22.59 9.05
N VAL A 225 7.72 -21.62 9.88
CA VAL A 225 8.58 -20.54 10.34
C VAL A 225 9.17 -20.93 11.70
N LYS A 226 10.45 -21.33 11.71
CA LYS A 226 11.08 -21.90 12.91
C LYS A 226 11.80 -20.88 13.79
N ARG A 227 12.23 -19.75 13.23
CA ARG A 227 13.06 -18.77 13.95
C ARG A 227 13.04 -17.41 13.27
N ASN A 228 12.96 -16.34 14.07
CA ASN A 228 13.26 -14.98 13.66
C ASN A 228 14.76 -14.72 13.78
N ARG A 229 15.37 -14.16 12.73
CA ARG A 229 16.77 -13.74 12.75
C ARG A 229 16.85 -12.30 13.26
N LEU A 230 17.11 -12.15 14.56
CA LEU A 230 17.12 -10.83 15.21
C LEU A 230 18.36 -9.98 14.86
N ASP A 231 19.30 -10.56 14.12
CA ASP A 231 20.57 -9.95 13.70
C ASP A 231 20.55 -9.36 12.28
N ILE A 232 19.41 -9.43 11.58
CA ILE A 232 19.28 -8.93 10.19
C ILE A 232 18.19 -7.86 10.08
N TYR A 233 18.36 -6.97 9.11
CA TYR A 233 17.45 -5.84 8.83
C TYR A 233 16.30 -6.25 7.90
N ILE A 234 15.61 -7.35 8.25
CA ILE A 234 14.35 -7.75 7.63
C ILE A 234 13.24 -7.51 8.66
N PRO A 235 12.17 -6.79 8.30
CA PRO A 235 11.10 -6.48 9.23
C PRO A 235 10.45 -7.75 9.78
N ILE A 236 10.00 -7.70 11.03
CA ILE A 236 9.02 -8.66 11.53
C ILE A 236 7.67 -8.42 10.87
N GLU A 237 6.87 -9.46 10.69
CA GLU A 237 5.57 -9.33 10.03
C GLU A 237 4.54 -8.63 10.92
N ASP A 238 4.64 -8.79 12.25
CA ASP A 238 3.67 -8.29 13.21
C ASP A 238 4.32 -7.52 14.37
N MET A 239 3.94 -6.25 14.52
CA MET A 239 4.18 -5.43 15.71
C MET A 239 2.86 -5.32 16.50
N HIS A 240 2.91 -5.53 17.81
CA HIS A 240 1.73 -5.52 18.66
C HIS A 240 1.77 -4.39 19.70
N ASN A 241 0.84 -4.40 20.65
CA ASN A 241 0.86 -3.47 21.78
C ASN A 241 2.00 -3.81 22.77
N GLY A 242 2.06 -3.06 23.87
CA GLY A 242 3.09 -3.21 24.90
C GLY A 242 3.12 -4.54 25.66
N TRP A 243 2.01 -5.28 25.73
CA TRP A 243 1.90 -6.53 26.50
C TRP A 243 2.15 -7.77 25.65
N ASP A 244 1.74 -7.71 24.39
CA ASP A 244 1.84 -8.83 23.47
C ASP A 244 3.26 -8.97 22.89
N VAL A 245 3.60 -10.19 22.51
CA VAL A 245 4.91 -10.51 21.93
C VAL A 245 4.91 -10.14 20.45
N TRP A 246 5.96 -9.47 19.99
CA TRP A 246 6.12 -9.09 18.58
C TRP A 246 6.79 -10.20 17.77
N GLY A 247 6.54 -10.22 16.46
CA GLY A 247 7.11 -11.20 15.55
C GLY A 247 6.58 -12.62 15.77
N ALA A 248 5.35 -12.77 16.26
CA ALA A 248 4.73 -14.07 16.48
C ALA A 248 4.42 -14.79 15.16
N ILE A 249 4.28 -14.03 14.06
CA ILE A 249 4.12 -14.57 12.72
C ILE A 249 5.47 -14.96 12.13
N GLY A 250 6.45 -14.06 12.19
CA GLY A 250 7.78 -14.32 11.68
C GLY A 250 8.48 -13.07 11.17
N GLN A 251 9.55 -13.28 10.39
CA GLN A 251 10.14 -12.24 9.56
C GLN A 251 9.50 -12.20 8.19
N GLU A 252 9.22 -10.98 7.77
CA GLU A 252 8.53 -10.64 6.54
C GLU A 252 9.54 -10.49 5.39
N VAL A 253 10.01 -11.63 4.84
CA VAL A 253 11.06 -11.62 3.80
C VAL A 253 10.62 -10.84 2.55
N TYR A 254 9.32 -10.84 2.24
CA TYR A 254 8.76 -10.08 1.13
C TYR A 254 8.71 -8.56 1.41
N GLY A 255 8.84 -8.13 2.66
CA GLY A 255 9.04 -6.75 3.09
C GLY A 255 10.51 -6.30 3.13
N ALA A 256 11.48 -7.16 2.78
CA ALA A 256 12.91 -6.82 2.84
C ALA A 256 13.32 -5.60 1.99
N GLY A 257 12.48 -5.22 1.01
CA GLY A 257 12.66 -4.01 0.21
C GLY A 257 12.30 -2.69 0.91
N MET A 258 11.69 -2.72 2.10
CA MET A 258 11.18 -1.55 2.80
C MET A 258 12.26 -0.49 3.08
N ALA A 259 13.31 -0.86 3.83
CA ALA A 259 14.38 0.06 4.22
C ALA A 259 15.12 0.72 3.04
N PRO A 260 15.56 -0.02 2.00
CA PRO A 260 16.18 0.62 0.84
C PRO A 260 15.18 1.49 0.06
N THR A 261 13.90 1.15 0.02
CA THR A 261 12.89 1.97 -0.67
C THR A 261 12.58 3.26 0.06
N PHE A 262 12.44 3.22 1.39
CA PHE A 262 12.35 4.45 2.20
C PHE A 262 13.54 5.36 1.98
N THR A 263 14.75 4.79 1.95
CA THR A 263 15.96 5.56 1.66
C THR A 263 15.90 6.16 0.25
N ALA A 264 15.53 5.38 -0.76
CA ALA A 264 15.48 5.86 -2.14
C ALA A 264 14.43 6.95 -2.39
N LEU A 265 13.30 6.91 -1.66
CA LEU A 265 12.17 7.80 -1.90
C LEU A 265 12.09 9.00 -0.93
N ALA A 266 12.70 8.91 0.26
CA ALA A 266 12.78 10.03 1.21
C ALA A 266 13.92 11.00 0.91
N TYR A 267 14.97 10.55 0.19
CA TYR A 267 16.03 11.42 -0.29
C TYR A 267 15.66 11.99 -1.66
N ASN A 268 15.68 13.33 -1.76
CA ASN A 268 15.19 14.05 -2.93
C ASN A 268 16.28 15.00 -3.44
N ASP A 269 16.60 14.89 -4.73
CA ASP A 269 17.52 15.81 -5.41
C ASP A 269 16.82 17.13 -5.70
N VAL A 270 17.15 18.16 -4.91
CA VAL A 270 16.55 19.50 -5.01
C VAL A 270 17.32 20.39 -6.00
N PHE A 271 18.61 20.16 -6.17
CA PHE A 271 19.51 20.83 -7.11
C PHE A 271 20.63 19.87 -7.54
N PRO A 272 21.32 20.11 -8.68
CA PRO A 272 22.48 19.31 -9.06
C PRO A 272 23.52 19.24 -7.94
N GLY A 273 23.79 18.04 -7.43
CA GLY A 273 24.74 17.80 -6.34
C GLY A 273 24.21 18.10 -4.93
N VAL A 274 22.92 18.42 -4.76
CA VAL A 274 22.29 18.64 -3.46
C VAL A 274 21.10 17.71 -3.28
N THR A 275 21.26 16.75 -2.38
CA THR A 275 20.22 15.80 -1.98
C THR A 275 19.77 16.11 -0.55
N VAL A 276 18.47 16.19 -0.33
CA VAL A 276 17.87 16.46 0.99
C VAL A 276 17.01 15.28 1.41
N TYR A 277 17.15 14.88 2.67
CA TYR A 277 16.21 13.97 3.31
C TYR A 277 14.94 14.73 3.72
N SER A 278 13.77 14.21 3.35
CA SER A 278 12.48 14.69 3.82
C SER A 278 11.63 13.52 4.28
N SER A 279 11.18 13.58 5.53
CA SER A 279 10.17 12.64 6.04
C SER A 279 8.77 12.90 5.46
N TYR A 280 8.57 14.09 4.88
CA TYR A 280 7.33 14.48 4.20
C TYR A 280 7.44 14.28 2.69
N PRO A 281 6.38 13.84 1.99
CA PRO A 281 6.36 13.74 0.54
C PRO A 281 6.63 15.09 -0.14
N VAL A 282 7.56 15.12 -1.10
CA VAL A 282 7.90 16.32 -1.88
C VAL A 282 7.01 16.37 -3.13
N VAL A 283 6.21 17.43 -3.26
CA VAL A 283 5.18 17.58 -4.31
C VAL A 283 5.51 18.61 -5.40
N ALA A 284 6.45 19.55 -5.16
CA ALA A 284 7.00 20.43 -6.20
C ALA A 284 8.29 21.11 -5.74
N TYR A 285 9.23 21.34 -6.66
CA TYR A 285 10.34 22.28 -6.47
C TYR A 285 9.89 23.66 -6.97
N ILE A 286 9.70 24.62 -6.05
CA ILE A 286 9.58 26.02 -6.47
C ILE A 286 11.00 26.52 -6.79
N LEU A 287 11.44 26.28 -8.03
CA LEU A 287 12.52 27.07 -8.61
C LEU A 287 11.92 28.41 -9.04
N LYS A 288 11.84 29.36 -8.11
CA LYS A 288 11.80 30.77 -8.52
C LYS A 288 13.15 31.07 -9.16
N LYS A 289 13.15 31.23 -10.49
CA LYS A 289 14.26 31.89 -11.20
C LYS A 289 14.41 33.32 -10.70
#